data_AF-A0A517DV03-F1
#
_entry.id   AF-A0A517DV03-F1
#
_cell.length_a   1.000
_cell.length_b   1.000
_cell.length_c   1.000
_cell.angle_alpha   90.00
_cell.angle_beta   90.00
_cell.angle_gamma   90.00
#
_symmetry.space_group_name_H-M   'P 1'
#
loop_
_entity.id
_entity.type
_entity.pdbx_description
1 polymer ?
#
loop_
_entity_poly.entity_id
_entity_poly.type
_entity_poly.pdbx_seq_one_letter_code
_entity_poly.pdbx_strand_id
1 'polypeptide(L)'
;MAKISTGDAEKLSGAVAQYLAAFPGDTICVRQIWYEGLGGCGVPATEVMAAVHAVMDSLEDWQPAGSVRYEKYGLQFSFKKVK
;
A
#
# COMPACT_ATOMS: atom_id res chain seq x y z
N MET A 1 -2.96 -18.10 -2.72
CA MET A 1 -2.33 -16.85 -2.25
C MET A 1 -2.02 -17.00 -0.79
N ALA A 2 -0.74 -16.90 -0.40
CA ALA A 2 -0.35 -16.99 1.01
C ALA A 2 -0.85 -15.76 1.76
N LYS A 3 -1.51 -15.95 2.92
CA LYS A 3 -1.78 -14.87 3.87
C LYS A 3 -0.44 -14.32 4.33
N ILE A 4 -0.06 -13.14 3.86
CA ILE A 4 1.13 -12.45 4.35
C ILE A 4 0.84 -12.08 5.81
N SER A 5 1.58 -12.69 6.74
CA SER A 5 1.60 -12.29 8.13
C SER A 5 2.31 -10.94 8.22
N THR A 6 1.62 -9.91 8.67
CA THR A 6 2.16 -8.54 8.81
C THR A 6 3.20 -8.41 9.93
N GLY A 7 3.55 -9.51 10.62
CA GLY A 7 4.64 -9.56 11.59
C GLY A 7 6.04 -9.76 10.98
N ASP A 8 6.14 -9.91 9.66
CA ASP A 8 7.41 -10.07 8.94
C ASP A 8 7.59 -8.91 7.95
N ALA A 9 8.29 -7.87 8.40
CA ALA A 9 8.43 -6.60 7.68
C ALA A 9 9.13 -6.76 6.32
N GLU A 10 10.08 -7.70 6.18
CA GLU A 10 10.76 -7.98 4.92
C GLU A 10 9.80 -8.60 3.90
N LYS A 11 8.99 -9.57 4.33
CA LYS A 11 7.96 -10.17 3.46
C LYS A 11 6.89 -9.17 3.06
N LEU A 12 6.48 -8.29 3.98
CA LEU A 12 5.53 -7.23 3.69
C LEU A 12 6.09 -6.27 2.64
N SER A 13 7.32 -5.79 2.83
CA SER A 13 7.99 -4.88 1.89
C SER A 13 8.13 -5.49 0.50
N GLY A 14 8.59 -6.74 0.42
CA GLY A 14 8.73 -7.46 -0.85
C GLY A 14 7.39 -7.62 -1.59
N ALA A 15 6.31 -7.93 -0.89
CA ALA A 15 4.98 -8.06 -1.49
C ALA A 15 4.42 -6.72 -1.97
N VAL A 16 4.59 -5.65 -1.19
CA VAL A 16 4.19 -4.30 -1.61
C VAL A 16 4.99 -3.88 -2.84
N ALA A 17 6.31 -4.05 -2.84
CA ALA A 17 7.16 -3.71 -3.98
C ALA A 17 6.78 -4.50 -5.23
N GLN A 18 6.52 -5.80 -5.11
CA GLN A 18 6.06 -6.64 -6.22
C GLN A 18 4.73 -6.14 -6.80
N TYR A 19 3.78 -5.77 -5.94
CA TYR A 19 2.51 -5.22 -6.37
C TYR A 19 2.67 -3.87 -7.08
N LEU A 20 3.48 -2.97 -6.52
CA LEU A 20 3.74 -1.64 -7.11
C LEU A 20 4.47 -1.72 -8.46
N ALA A 21 5.34 -2.71 -8.65
CA ALA A 21 6.02 -2.93 -9.93
C ALA A 21 5.04 -3.32 -11.05
N ALA A 22 3.97 -4.04 -10.72
CA ALA A 22 2.90 -4.42 -11.66
C ALA A 22 1.77 -3.39 -11.73
N PHE A 23 1.73 -2.41 -10.83
CA PHE A 23 0.66 -1.43 -10.74
C PHE A 23 0.78 -0.41 -11.88
N PRO A 24 -0.24 -0.29 -12.76
CA PRO A 24 -0.16 0.59 -13.94
C PRO A 24 -0.41 2.06 -13.61
N GLY A 25 -0.92 2.37 -12.41
CA GLY A 25 -1.22 3.74 -11.99
C GLY A 25 -0.01 4.46 -11.41
N ASP A 26 -0.08 5.79 -11.38
CA ASP A 26 0.93 6.65 -10.76
C ASP A 26 0.57 7.06 -9.33
N THR A 27 -0.65 6.80 -8.87
CA THR A 27 -1.16 7.25 -7.57
C THR A 27 -1.85 6.10 -6.86
N ILE A 28 -1.51 5.86 -5.59
CA ILE A 28 -1.99 4.71 -4.83
C ILE A 28 -2.20 5.04 -3.36
N CYS A 29 -3.13 4.34 -2.69
CA CYS A 29 -3.35 4.46 -1.26
C CYS A 29 -3.15 3.13 -0.53
N VAL A 30 -2.87 3.20 0.77
CA VAL A 30 -2.60 2.02 1.62
C VAL A 30 -3.75 1.01 1.62
N ARG A 31 -5.01 1.47 1.56
CA ARG A 31 -6.18 0.57 1.49
C ARG A 31 -6.20 -0.22 0.19
N GLN A 32 -5.84 0.41 -0.92
CA GLN A 32 -5.74 -0.30 -2.19
C GLN A 32 -4.65 -1.37 -2.13
N ILE A 33 -3.48 -1.06 -1.57
CA ILE A 33 -2.39 -2.02 -1.36
C ILE A 33 -2.87 -3.19 -0.48
N TRP A 34 -3.58 -2.90 0.61
CA TRP A 34 -4.15 -3.92 1.49
C TRP A 34 -5.09 -4.87 0.76
N TYR A 35 -6.10 -4.35 0.06
CA TYR A 35 -7.13 -5.18 -0.57
C TYR A 35 -6.64 -5.87 -1.86
N GLU A 36 -5.89 -5.16 -2.70
CA GLU A 36 -5.55 -5.61 -4.05
C GLU A 36 -4.15 -6.21 -4.12
N GLY A 37 -3.18 -5.64 -3.41
CA GLY A 37 -1.80 -6.14 -3.39
C GLY A 37 -1.57 -7.27 -2.39
N LEU A 38 -2.11 -7.14 -1.19
CA LEU A 38 -1.88 -8.10 -0.10
C LEU A 38 -3.02 -9.13 0.06
N GLY A 39 -4.12 -8.98 -0.70
CA GLY A 39 -5.28 -9.87 -0.62
C GLY A 39 -6.01 -9.81 0.72
N GLY A 40 -5.92 -8.67 1.41
CA GLY A 40 -6.57 -8.44 2.68
C GLY A 40 -8.09 -8.45 2.59
N CYS A 41 -8.75 -8.79 3.69
CA CYS A 41 -10.21 -8.79 3.80
C CYS A 41 -10.67 -8.01 5.04
N GLY A 42 -11.85 -7.40 4.98
CA GLY A 42 -12.40 -6.60 6.08
C GLY A 42 -11.66 -5.29 6.32
N VAL A 43 -11.95 -4.61 7.42
CA VAL A 43 -11.25 -3.37 7.79
C VAL A 43 -9.85 -3.74 8.31
N PRO A 44 -8.75 -3.23 7.72
CA PRO A 44 -7.41 -3.51 8.20
C PRO A 44 -7.22 -2.94 9.62
N ALA A 45 -6.51 -3.68 10.46
CA ALA A 45 -6.09 -3.19 11.76
C ALA A 45 -5.15 -1.99 11.60
N THR A 46 -5.15 -1.07 12.58
CA THR A 46 -4.33 0.15 12.55
C THR A 46 -2.85 -0.16 12.38
N GLU A 47 -2.35 -1.21 13.04
CA GLU A 47 -0.95 -1.65 12.95
C GLU A 47 -0.56 -2.09 11.52
N VAL A 48 -1.48 -2.74 10.80
CA VAL A 48 -1.27 -3.15 9.41
C VAL A 48 -1.18 -1.92 8.50
N MET A 49 -2.08 -0.96 8.70
CA MET A 49 -2.05 0.31 7.95
C MET A 49 -0.74 1.07 8.19
N ALA A 50 -0.29 1.13 9.45
CA ALA A 50 0.97 1.77 9.80
C ALA A 50 2.19 1.04 9.20
N ALA A 51 2.19 -0.29 9.21
CA ALA A 51 3.28 -1.08 8.62
C ALA A 51 3.39 -0.86 7.10
N VAL A 52 2.26 -0.89 6.38
CA VAL A 52 2.27 -0.62 4.93
C VAL A 52 2.64 0.83 4.64
N HIS A 53 2.20 1.79 5.47
CA HIS A 53 2.62 3.18 5.34
C HIS A 53 4.14 3.34 5.51
N ALA A 54 4.72 2.71 6.54
CA ALA A 54 6.16 2.73 6.76
C ALA A 54 6.94 2.10 5.60
N VAL A 55 6.41 1.03 4.99
CA VAL A 55 6.98 0.46 3.76
C VAL A 55 6.95 1.50 2.65
N MET A 56 5.80 2.15 2.39
CA MET A 56 5.69 3.17 1.34
C MET A 56 6.65 4.34 1.57
N ASP A 57 6.80 4.82 2.81
CA ASP A 57 7.74 5.89 3.17
C ASP A 57 9.21 5.50 2.96
N SER A 58 9.52 4.20 2.96
CA SER A 58 10.87 3.69 2.72
C SER A 58 11.24 3.57 1.23
N LEU A 59 10.25 3.69 0.32
CA LEU A 59 10.48 3.56 -1.12
C LEU A 59 10.92 4.89 -1.72
N GLU A 60 12.01 4.89 -2.48
CA GLU A 60 12.50 6.11 -3.14
C GLU A 60 11.62 6.57 -4.32
N ASP A 61 10.92 5.64 -4.97
CA ASP A 61 10.19 5.90 -6.22
C ASP A 61 8.75 6.36 -5.97
N TRP A 62 8.32 6.39 -4.71
CA TRP A 62 6.98 6.77 -4.28
C TRP A 62 7.06 7.84 -3.19
N GLN A 63 6.31 8.93 -3.33
CA GLN A 63 6.30 10.02 -2.36
C GLN A 63 4.89 10.34 -1.89
N PRO A 64 4.72 10.88 -0.66
CA PRO A 64 3.44 11.37 -0.18
C PRO A 64 2.79 12.39 -1.14
N ALA A 65 1.54 12.15 -1.51
CA ALA A 65 0.75 13.00 -2.41
C ALA A 65 -0.44 13.69 -1.70
N GLY A 66 -0.56 13.50 -0.38
CA GLY A 66 -1.68 14.00 0.40
C GLY A 66 -2.97 13.22 0.16
N SER A 67 -4.11 13.85 0.45
CA SER A 67 -5.43 13.21 0.36
C SER A 67 -5.98 13.26 -1.06
N VAL A 68 -6.22 12.10 -1.65
CA VAL A 68 -6.80 11.94 -3.00
C VAL A 68 -8.12 11.18 -2.89
N ARG A 69 -9.10 11.53 -3.72
CA ARG A 69 -10.41 10.86 -3.76
C ARG A 69 -10.38 9.69 -4.74
N TYR A 70 -10.62 8.50 -4.22
CA TYR A 70 -10.81 7.28 -4.99
C TYR A 70 -12.30 6.95 -5.04
N GLU A 71 -12.76 6.41 -6.17
CA GLU A 71 -14.15 5.97 -6.31
C GLU A 71 -14.49 4.83 -5.32
N LYS A 72 -13.61 3.82 -5.22
CA LYS A 72 -13.80 2.64 -4.37
C LYS A 72 -13.47 2.87 -2.89
N TYR A 73 -12.55 3.79 -2.60
CA TYR A 73 -12.00 3.95 -1.24
C TYR A 73 -12.33 5.30 -0.59
N GLY A 74 -13.01 6.20 -1.30
CA GLY A 74 -13.26 7.56 -0.82
C GLY A 74 -11.99 8.38 -0.71
N LEU A 75 -11.99 9.35 0.21
CA LEU A 75 -10.82 10.21 0.45
C LEU A 75 -9.76 9.44 1.24
N GLN A 76 -8.59 9.22 0.65
CA GLN A 76 -7.49 8.48 1.26
C GLN A 76 -6.17 9.24 1.13
N PHE A 77 -5.34 9.18 2.17
CA PHE A 77 -3.95 9.57 2.06
C PHE A 77 -3.24 8.67 1.06
N SER A 78 -2.49 9.28 0.15
CA SER A 78 -1.98 8.64 -1.05
C SER A 78 -0.50 8.91 -1.27
N PHE A 79 0.10 8.05 -2.06
CA PHE A 79 1.45 8.15 -2.56
C PHE A 79 1.40 8.28 -4.08
N LYS A 80 2.33 9.04 -4.63
CA LYS A 80 2.49 9.21 -6.07
C LYS A 80 3.88 8.74 -6.49
N LYS A 81 3.94 8.07 -7.63
CA LYS A 81 5.16 7.66 -8.29
C LYS A 81 5.90 8.89 -8.83
N VAL A 82 7.19 9.01 -8.52
CA VAL A 82 8.00 10.20 -8.86
C VAL A 82 9.16 9.91 -9.81
N LYS A 83 9.36 8.64 -10.19
CA LYS A 83 10.32 8.22 -11.22
C LYS A 83 9.61 7.50 -12.37
#